data_AF-A0A554KRQ7-F1
#
_entry.id   AF-A0A554KRQ7-F1
#
_cell.length_a   1.000
_cell.length_b   1.000
_cell.length_c   1.000
_cell.angle_alpha   90.00
_cell.angle_beta   90.00
_cell.angle_gamma   90.00
#
_symmetry.space_group_name_H-M   'P 1'
#
loop_
_entity.id
_entity.type
_entity.pdbx_description
1 polymer ?
#
loop_
_entity_poly.entity_id
_entity_poly.type
_entity_poly.pdbx_seq_one_letter_code
_entity_poly.pdbx_strand_id
1 'polypeptide(L)'
;MKVTEAQFKEFLEKKLGDNYLRALQVFGNYSPNMTYDVVNVLLHAVDKGKVVEVLEILEKHFTNHLSYQHPDARGRVNPGPTAVMFEGICAKTLGLKKNSPT
;
A
#
# COMPACT_ATOMS: atom_id res chain seq x y z
N MET A 1 16.05 18.33 6.54
CA MET A 1 14.74 19.00 6.37
C MET A 1 13.67 18.07 6.92
N LYS A 2 12.86 18.49 7.90
CA LYS A 2 11.74 17.68 8.41
C LYS A 2 10.48 18.07 7.63
N VAL A 3 9.85 17.09 6.99
CA VAL A 3 8.55 17.27 6.32
C VAL A 3 7.47 17.33 7.40
N THR A 4 6.59 18.32 7.35
CA THR A 4 5.42 18.39 8.25
C THR A 4 4.30 17.50 7.75
N GLU A 5 3.36 17.13 8.62
CA GLU A 5 2.18 16.34 8.24
C GLU A 5 1.37 17.01 7.13
N ALA A 6 1.18 18.34 7.21
CA ALA A 6 0.48 19.10 6.18
C ALA A 6 1.20 19.04 4.83
N GLN A 7 2.53 19.15 4.81
CA GLN A 7 3.32 19.03 3.59
C GLN A 7 3.25 17.63 3.00
N PHE A 8 3.26 16.59 3.86
CA PHE A 8 3.12 15.21 3.40
C PHE A 8 1.73 14.95 2.81
N LYS A 9 0.68 15.47 3.46
CA LYS A 9 -0.70 15.38 2.98
C LYS A 9 -0.84 16.03 1.60
N GLU A 10 -0.39 17.27 1.45
CA GLU A 10 -0.44 18.00 0.18
C GLU A 10 0.32 17.27 -0.93
N PHE A 11 1.52 16.76 -0.61
CA PHE A 11 2.31 15.96 -1.55
C PHE A 11 1.56 14.70 -2.00
N LEU A 12 0.97 13.97 -1.06
CA LEU A 12 0.28 12.72 -1.33
C LEU A 12 -1.01 12.94 -2.14
N GLU A 13 -1.79 13.96 -1.80
CA GLU A 13 -2.98 14.39 -2.53
C GLU A 13 -2.64 14.77 -3.97
N LYS A 14 -1.59 15.56 -4.18
CA LYS A 14 -1.09 15.92 -5.51
C LYS A 14 -0.64 14.71 -6.33
N LYS A 15 0.02 13.73 -5.69
CA LYS A 15 0.53 12.53 -6.38
C LYS A 15 -0.57 11.56 -6.77
N LEU A 16 -1.58 11.40 -5.93
CA LEU A 16 -2.67 10.43 -6.14
C LEU A 16 -3.85 11.00 -6.93
N GLY A 17 -4.01 12.33 -6.94
CA GLY A 17 -5.11 13.00 -7.64
C GLY A 17 -6.47 12.46 -7.20
N ASP A 18 -7.30 12.09 -8.18
CA ASP A 18 -8.65 11.55 -7.94
C ASP A 18 -8.66 10.26 -7.09
N ASN A 19 -7.54 9.53 -7.03
CA ASN A 19 -7.41 8.31 -6.22
C ASN A 19 -7.09 8.59 -4.75
N TYR A 20 -6.87 9.85 -4.36
CA TYR A 20 -6.43 10.20 -3.01
C TYR A 20 -7.42 9.72 -1.93
N LEU A 21 -8.72 10.00 -2.09
CA LEU A 21 -9.74 9.58 -1.11
C LEU A 21 -9.84 8.05 -0.99
N ARG A 22 -9.72 7.34 -2.13
CA ARG A 22 -9.71 5.88 -2.18
C ARG A 22 -8.47 5.31 -1.48
N ALA A 23 -7.31 5.92 -1.67
CA ALA A 23 -6.09 5.54 -0.97
C ALA A 23 -6.19 5.74 0.56
N LEU A 24 -6.81 6.83 1.01
CA LEU A 24 -7.04 7.05 2.45
C LEU A 24 -7.93 5.95 3.07
N GLN A 25 -8.96 5.51 2.35
CA GLN A 25 -9.79 4.37 2.79
C GLN A 25 -8.96 3.10 2.89
N VAL A 26 -8.10 2.83 1.89
CA VAL A 26 -7.18 1.69 1.91
C VAL A 26 -6.20 1.78 3.09
N PHE A 27 -5.67 2.95 3.43
CA PHE A 27 -4.80 3.09 4.60
C PHE A 27 -5.50 2.71 5.91
N GLY A 28 -6.79 3.06 6.05
CA GLY A 28 -7.60 2.68 7.21
C GLY A 28 -7.92 1.18 7.31
N ASN A 29 -7.73 0.42 6.23
CA ASN A 29 -7.99 -1.02 6.22
C ASN A 29 -6.86 -1.86 6.83
N TYR A 30 -5.66 -1.30 6.95
CA TYR A 30 -4.47 -1.99 7.44
C TYR A 30 -4.06 -1.48 8.83
N SER A 31 -3.33 -2.29 9.59
CA SER A 31 -2.78 -1.83 10.87
C SER A 31 -1.76 -0.69 10.66
N PRO A 32 -1.56 0.20 11.66
CA PRO A 32 -0.60 1.31 11.56
C PRO A 32 0.83 0.87 11.17
N ASN A 33 1.21 -0.35 11.56
CA ASN A 33 2.51 -0.92 11.25
C ASN A 33 2.70 -1.22 9.75
N MET A 34 1.60 -1.44 9.02
CA MET A 34 1.60 -1.74 7.59
C MET A 34 1.38 -0.49 6.72
N THR A 35 0.93 0.62 7.30
CA THR A 35 0.59 1.84 6.55
C THR A 35 1.79 2.34 5.73
N TYR A 36 3.01 2.23 6.26
CA TYR A 36 4.23 2.60 5.52
C TYR A 36 4.43 1.76 4.25
N ASP A 37 4.26 0.45 4.33
CA ASP A 37 4.41 -0.44 3.16
C ASP A 37 3.35 -0.15 2.09
N VAL A 38 2.10 0.06 2.52
CA VAL A 38 0.99 0.41 1.62
C VAL A 38 1.27 1.76 0.92
N VAL A 39 1.73 2.77 1.66
CA VAL A 39 2.11 4.09 1.11
C VAL A 39 3.23 3.93 0.08
N ASN A 40 4.29 3.20 0.40
CA ASN A 40 5.43 3.02 -0.50
C ASN A 40 5.02 2.34 -1.82
N VAL A 41 4.21 1.29 -1.73
CA VAL A 41 3.67 0.60 -2.90
C VAL A 41 2.82 1.54 -3.77
N LEU A 42 1.97 2.37 -3.16
CA LEU A 42 1.14 3.31 -3.90
C LEU A 42 1.98 4.42 -4.56
N LEU A 43 3.01 4.94 -3.89
CA LEU A 43 3.90 5.94 -4.48
C LEU A 43 4.65 5.35 -5.68
N HIS A 44 5.15 4.12 -5.60
CA HIS A 44 5.70 3.43 -6.76
C HIS A 44 4.67 3.20 -7.87
N ALA A 45 3.41 2.91 -7.50
CA ALA A 45 2.33 2.76 -8.47
C ALA A 45 2.04 4.07 -9.21
N VAL A 46 2.16 5.23 -8.55
CA VAL A 46 2.04 6.56 -9.20
C VAL A 46 3.07 6.69 -10.31
N ASP A 47 4.34 6.42 -10.01
CA ASP A 47 5.43 6.55 -10.99
C ASP A 47 5.31 5.55 -12.16
N LYS A 48 4.50 4.50 -12.02
CA LYS A 48 4.21 3.49 -13.06
C LYS A 48 2.86 3.69 -13.75
N GLY A 49 2.04 4.66 -13.33
CA GLY A 49 0.67 4.81 -13.83
C GLY A 49 -0.25 3.63 -13.47
N LYS A 50 0.04 2.93 -12.37
CA LYS A 50 -0.63 1.69 -11.92
C LYS A 50 -1.45 1.85 -10.63
N VAL A 51 -1.72 3.08 -10.21
CA VAL A 51 -2.39 3.39 -8.94
C VAL A 51 -3.71 2.62 -8.78
N VAL A 52 -4.58 2.67 -9.79
CA VAL A 52 -5.90 2.02 -9.76
C VAL A 52 -5.77 0.50 -9.59
N GLU A 53 -4.89 -0.13 -10.36
CA GLU A 53 -4.66 -1.58 -10.31
C GLU A 53 -4.15 -2.02 -8.92
N VAL A 54 -3.22 -1.26 -8.36
CA VAL A 54 -2.68 -1.52 -7.02
C VAL A 54 -3.73 -1.33 -5.93
N LEU A 55 -4.57 -0.29 -6.01
CA LEU A 55 -5.68 -0.09 -5.08
C LEU A 55 -6.69 -1.24 -5.12
N GLU A 56 -7.02 -1.73 -6.31
CA GLU A 56 -7.91 -2.90 -6.46
C GLU A 56 -7.34 -4.16 -5.80
N ILE A 57 -6.03 -4.41 -5.92
CA ILE A 57 -5.37 -5.54 -5.27
C ILE A 57 -5.45 -5.39 -3.74
N LEU A 58 -5.15 -4.20 -3.22
CA LEU A 58 -5.15 -3.92 -1.79
C LEU A 58 -6.56 -4.04 -1.18
N GLU A 59 -7.58 -3.58 -1.89
CA GLU A 59 -8.99 -3.69 -1.48
C GLU A 59 -9.48 -5.13 -1.50
N LYS A 60 -9.21 -5.88 -2.58
CA LYS A 60 -9.53 -7.31 -2.66
C LYS A 60 -8.85 -8.09 -1.54
N HIS A 61 -7.60 -7.78 -1.24
CA HIS A 61 -6.87 -8.40 -0.14
C HIS A 61 -7.53 -8.12 1.21
N PHE A 62 -7.95 -6.87 1.45
CA PHE A 62 -8.68 -6.53 2.66
C PHE A 62 -9.96 -7.36 2.81
N THR A 63 -10.81 -7.38 1.77
CA THR A 63 -12.07 -8.12 1.77
C THR A 63 -11.85 -9.61 2.04
N ASN A 64 -10.88 -10.22 1.36
CA ASN A 64 -10.68 -11.66 1.37
C ASN A 64 -9.90 -12.18 2.60
N HIS A 65 -9.00 -11.37 3.15
CA HIS A 65 -8.01 -11.86 4.12
C HIS A 65 -7.94 -11.08 5.43
N LEU A 66 -8.39 -9.82 5.47
CA LEU A 66 -8.15 -8.94 6.64
C LEU A 66 -9.42 -8.41 7.31
N SER A 67 -10.56 -8.38 6.61
CA SER A 67 -11.82 -7.78 7.07
C SER A 67 -12.30 -8.34 8.42
N TYR A 68 -12.03 -9.62 8.69
CA TYR A 68 -12.37 -10.32 9.93
C TYR A 68 -11.32 -10.17 11.05
N GLN A 69 -10.16 -9.56 10.78
CA GLN A 69 -9.09 -9.41 11.76
C GLN A 69 -9.29 -8.15 12.62
N HIS A 70 -8.78 -8.18 13.85
CA HIS A 70 -8.74 -7.02 14.73
C HIS A 70 -7.87 -5.90 14.11
N PRO A 71 -8.30 -4.61 14.12
CA PRO A 71 -7.57 -3.50 13.51
C PRO A 71 -6.05 -3.47 13.83
N ASP A 72 -5.68 -3.70 15.09
CA ASP A 72 -4.26 -3.64 15.55
C ASP A 72 -3.37 -4.79 15.04
N ALA A 73 -3.97 -5.84 14.48
CA ALA A 73 -3.28 -7.02 13.98
C ALA A 73 -3.40 -7.16 12.45
N ARG A 74 -4.25 -6.37 11.79
CA ARG A 74 -4.51 -6.47 10.35
C ARG A 74 -3.23 -6.35 9.53
N GLY A 75 -2.97 -7.40 8.76
CA GLY A 75 -1.90 -7.39 7.77
C GLY A 75 -0.51 -7.70 8.35
N ARG A 76 -0.37 -8.08 9.63
CA ARG A 76 0.94 -8.47 10.19
C ARG A 76 1.62 -9.54 9.32
N VAL A 77 2.84 -9.22 8.88
CA VAL A 77 3.69 -10.03 8.00
C VAL A 77 4.47 -11.06 8.83
N ASN A 78 3.79 -12.07 9.33
CA ASN A 78 4.40 -13.41 9.45
C ASN A 78 3.96 -14.18 8.19
N PRO A 79 4.76 -15.11 7.63
CA PRO A 79 4.50 -15.66 6.30
C PRO A 79 3.02 -16.01 6.13
N GLY A 80 2.37 -15.34 5.18
CA GLY A 80 0.93 -15.24 5.13
C GLY A 80 0.45 -14.46 3.90
N PRO A 81 -0.87 -14.38 3.66
CA PRO A 81 -1.42 -13.87 2.41
C PRO A 81 -1.02 -12.42 2.13
N THR A 82 -0.78 -11.61 3.16
CA THR A 82 -0.30 -10.23 3.01
C THR A 82 1.09 -10.16 2.39
N ALA A 83 2.03 -11.00 2.83
CA ALA A 83 3.38 -11.04 2.26
C ALA A 83 3.33 -11.41 0.77
N VAL A 84 2.55 -12.44 0.43
CA VAL A 84 2.35 -12.92 -0.95
C VAL A 84 1.73 -11.84 -1.83
N MET A 85 0.76 -11.09 -1.28
CA MET A 85 0.14 -9.96 -1.97
C MET A 85 1.16 -8.86 -2.28
N PHE A 86 1.95 -8.43 -1.30
CA PHE A 86 2.97 -7.39 -1.51
C PHE A 86 4.06 -7.82 -2.50
N GLU A 87 4.58 -9.04 -2.37
CA GLU A 87 5.52 -9.62 -3.33
C GLU A 87 4.91 -9.68 -4.74
N GLY A 88 3.63 -10.04 -4.83
CA GLY A 88 2.86 -10.06 -6.07
C GLY A 88 2.75 -8.67 -6.72
N ILE A 89 2.39 -7.64 -5.95
CA ILE A 89 2.32 -6.26 -6.46
C ILE A 89 3.70 -5.83 -6.97
N CYS A 90 4.74 -6.00 -6.16
CA CYS A 90 6.09 -5.57 -6.51
C CYS A 90 6.58 -6.24 -7.79
N ALA A 91 6.51 -7.58 -7.86
CA ALA A 91 7.06 -8.32 -8.99
C ALA A 91 6.19 -8.24 -10.25
N LYS A 92 4.87 -8.40 -10.12
CA LYS A 92 3.96 -8.59 -11.26
C LYS A 92 3.33 -7.29 -11.76
N THR A 93 2.98 -6.38 -10.87
CA THR A 93 2.29 -5.12 -11.23
C THR A 93 3.29 -3.98 -11.42
N LEU A 94 4.29 -3.87 -10.55
CA LEU A 94 5.25 -2.76 -10.56
C LEU A 94 6.57 -3.09 -11.30
N GLY A 95 6.81 -4.37 -11.61
CA GLY A 95 8.03 -4.82 -12.29
C GLY A 95 9.31 -4.65 -11.46
N LEU A 96 9.18 -4.58 -10.13
CA LEU A 96 10.29 -4.46 -9.20
C LEU A 96 10.94 -5.83 -9.00
N LYS A 97 12.27 -5.86 -9.05
CA LYS A 97 13.04 -7.07 -8.75
C LYS A 97 13.47 -7.04 -7.29
N LYS A 98 13.45 -8.21 -6.65
CA LYS A 98 14.01 -8.37 -5.31
C LYS A 98 15.51 -8.06 -5.39
N ASN A 99 15.99 -7.16 -4.55
CA ASN A 99 17.42 -6.99 -4.37
C ASN A 99 17.95 -8.27 -3.74
N SER A 100 18.71 -9.06 -4.50
CA SER A 100 19.52 -10.13 -3.92
C SER A 100 20.62 -9.46 -3.10
N PRO A 101 20.71 -9.68 -1.78
CA PRO A 101 21.90 -9.28 -1.05
C PRO A 101 23.06 -10.10 -1.63
N THR A 102 24.00 -9.42 -2.29
CA THR A 102 25.34 -9.93 -2.59
C THR A 102 26.13 -10.10 -1.31
#